data_AF-K8WN04-F1
#
_entry.id   AF-K8WN04-F1
#
_cell.length_a   1.000
_cell.length_b   1.000
_cell.length_c   1.000
_cell.angle_alpha   90.00
_cell.angle_beta   90.00
_cell.angle_gamma   90.00
#
_symmetry.space_group_name_H-M   'P 1'
#
loop_
_entity.id
_entity.type
_entity.pdbx_description
1 polymer ?
#
loop_
_entity_poly.entity_id
_entity_poly.type
_entity_poly.pdbx_seq_one_letter_code
_entity_poly.pdbx_strand_id
1 'polypeptide(L)'
;MDKSFNKIDNINQCITIVHPHSNNMVINLLAKKIKQIKPIQASEVKKFIPYDLIGMTISPNVAQNFKDEINFTGTGRIISFNTHVMSEGKIQLLLKNRMESLNKTPQIATHCIRTPGEVIINLASLLEKYRLPNSNKLEIENTLKYIWLEGISHKQKINKIANEIINKTNNSKELHNKINNITSTLEHKKSITKRNDNYYGRLFETELSKYIINNPNANMIDVRNIISEFIIETFNTLPWDKKVKTCIHIADNMYSDPPSWRHNIDLANEFIRNDTPDNFIKMVKYSGEYSTPLLLSIAVKYLITRRKKGIIGAMRRKATKYYYKIIKPQRRTLPTCNLNYHLKNSRYGILLPHQISASSNKLKSGIRPIDKYALPINNITQHDKVALSHERVVGIGMSGSANLLNTLFNALKDNNKHFPIDDAKLAAASWLTYSGGHSYNEAYSVFNSTHSKGFKPLSFNNIAQINQLSEKAVNHAYEKVIKASVKLNYPY
;
A
#
# COMPACT_ATOMS: atom_id res chain seq x y z
N MET A 1 -19.60 11.95 47.26
CA MET A 1 -20.79 12.79 47.02
C MET A 1 -20.82 13.14 45.54
N ASP A 2 -21.94 12.78 44.90
CA ASP A 2 -22.44 13.00 43.53
C ASP A 2 -21.52 12.73 42.32
N LYS A 3 -21.68 11.67 41.52
CA LYS A 3 -22.81 11.18 40.67
C LYS A 3 -23.21 12.12 39.54
N SER A 4 -22.78 11.80 38.32
CA SER A 4 -23.66 11.34 37.22
C SER A 4 -22.93 11.37 35.87
N PHE A 5 -22.82 10.21 35.21
CA PHE A 5 -22.97 10.10 33.75
C PHE A 5 -23.36 8.65 33.42
N ASN A 6 -24.54 8.51 32.84
CA ASN A 6 -25.24 7.26 32.60
C ASN A 6 -24.59 6.40 31.52
N LYS A 7 -24.49 5.12 31.85
CA LYS A 7 -24.22 3.97 30.99
C LYS A 7 -25.58 3.43 30.53
N ILE A 8 -25.78 3.22 29.23
CA ILE A 8 -26.89 2.40 28.72
C ILE A 8 -26.28 1.12 28.16
N ASP A 9 -26.28 0.09 28.99
CA ASP A 9 -26.29 -1.32 28.59
C ASP A 9 -27.61 -1.87 29.13
N ASN A 10 -28.52 -2.33 28.27
CA ASN A 10 -29.65 -3.15 28.70
C ASN A 10 -29.86 -4.31 27.73
N ILE A 11 -29.35 -5.45 28.18
CA ILE A 11 -29.63 -6.80 27.75
C ILE A 11 -31.02 -7.14 28.28
N ASN A 12 -32.00 -7.40 27.40
CA ASN A 12 -33.25 -8.02 27.81
C ASN A 12 -33.12 -9.54 27.76
N GLN A 13 -33.23 -10.12 28.95
CA GLN A 13 -33.38 -11.54 29.25
C GLN A 13 -34.71 -12.09 28.73
N CYS A 14 -34.72 -13.39 28.41
CA CYS A 14 -35.52 -14.43 29.07
C CYS A 14 -35.92 -15.54 28.08
N ILE A 15 -35.55 -16.78 28.41
CA ILE A 15 -36.45 -17.91 28.72
C ILE A 15 -35.63 -19.20 28.57
N THR A 16 -35.47 -19.91 29.68
CA THR A 16 -34.93 -21.28 29.76
C THR A 16 -36.07 -22.22 30.17
N ILE A 17 -36.36 -23.18 29.28
CA ILE A 17 -36.90 -24.55 29.46
C ILE A 17 -38.24 -24.76 30.21
N VAL A 18 -39.27 -25.27 29.48
CA VAL A 18 -40.27 -26.24 29.99
C VAL A 18 -40.65 -27.25 28.88
N HIS A 19 -40.91 -28.49 29.28
CA HIS A 19 -41.13 -29.75 28.54
C HIS A 19 -42.25 -29.81 27.46
N PRO A 20 -42.25 -30.85 26.60
CA PRO A 20 -43.14 -30.98 25.45
C PRO A 20 -44.39 -31.79 25.81
N HIS A 21 -45.58 -31.18 25.79
CA HIS A 21 -46.87 -31.85 25.48
C HIS A 21 -48.01 -30.82 25.57
N SER A 22 -48.27 -30.08 24.49
CA SER A 22 -49.56 -29.36 24.25
C SER A 22 -49.62 -28.56 22.93
N ASN A 23 -48.94 -28.98 21.84
CA ASN A 23 -48.83 -28.17 20.61
C ASN A 23 -49.71 -28.57 19.42
N ASN A 24 -50.55 -29.61 19.50
CA ASN A 24 -51.27 -30.10 18.31
C ASN A 24 -52.59 -29.37 18.00
N MET A 25 -53.13 -28.56 18.91
CA MET A 25 -54.40 -27.85 18.66
C MET A 25 -54.21 -26.45 18.06
N VAL A 26 -53.10 -25.76 18.38
CA VAL A 26 -52.81 -24.40 17.88
C VAL A 26 -52.28 -24.42 16.43
N ILE A 27 -51.54 -25.46 16.04
CA ILE A 27 -50.99 -25.63 14.69
C ILE A 27 -52.12 -25.84 13.66
N ASN A 28 -53.19 -26.55 14.02
CA ASN A 28 -54.31 -26.83 13.10
C ASN A 28 -55.23 -25.63 12.87
N LEU A 29 -55.33 -24.69 13.82
CA LEU A 29 -56.08 -23.44 13.64
C LEU A 29 -55.32 -22.42 12.78
N LEU A 30 -53.99 -22.39 12.85
CA LEU A 30 -53.15 -21.55 11.98
C LEU A 30 -53.13 -22.05 10.53
N ALA A 31 -53.10 -23.37 10.32
CA ALA A 31 -53.11 -23.96 8.98
C ALA A 31 -54.41 -23.68 8.20
N LYS A 32 -55.55 -23.53 8.89
CA LYS A 32 -56.84 -23.22 8.27
C LYS A 32 -56.99 -21.74 7.87
N LYS A 33 -56.28 -20.82 8.53
CA LYS A 33 -56.28 -19.37 8.18
C LYS A 33 -55.32 -19.01 7.03
N ILE A 34 -54.33 -19.85 6.73
CA ILE A 34 -53.35 -19.58 5.65
C ILE A 34 -53.91 -19.93 4.25
N LYS A 35 -55.00 -20.71 4.15
CA LYS A 35 -55.61 -21.11 2.85
C LYS A 35 -56.55 -20.08 2.19
N GLN A 36 -56.63 -18.83 2.69
CA GLN A 36 -57.51 -17.79 2.12
C GLN A 36 -56.79 -16.48 1.72
N ILE A 37 -55.48 -16.52 1.43
CA ILE A 37 -54.79 -15.37 0.84
C ILE A 37 -54.53 -15.68 -0.64
N LYS A 38 -55.25 -14.98 -1.53
CA LYS A 38 -55.04 -15.03 -2.99
C LYS A 38 -53.57 -14.73 -3.34
N PRO A 39 -53.01 -15.33 -4.40
CA PRO A 39 -51.67 -15.00 -4.83
C PRO A 39 -51.68 -13.58 -5.42
N ILE A 40 -51.10 -12.63 -4.70
CA ILE A 40 -50.59 -11.41 -5.32
C ILE A 40 -49.38 -11.88 -6.13
N GLN A 41 -49.42 -11.67 -7.44
CA GLN A 41 -48.21 -11.73 -8.27
C GLN A 41 -47.25 -10.64 -7.77
N ALA A 42 -46.40 -11.01 -6.82
CA ALA A 42 -45.22 -10.23 -6.49
C ALA A 42 -44.24 -10.45 -7.66
N SER A 43 -44.20 -9.51 -8.59
CA SER A 43 -43.00 -9.31 -9.39
C SER A 43 -41.84 -9.17 -8.41
N GLU A 44 -40.90 -10.12 -8.45
CA GLU A 44 -39.68 -10.11 -7.64
C GLU A 44 -38.78 -8.94 -8.08
N VAL A 45 -39.11 -7.72 -7.65
CA VAL A 45 -38.14 -6.63 -7.61
C VAL A 45 -37.28 -6.89 -6.39
N LYS A 46 -36.12 -7.53 -6.58
CA LYS A 46 -35.04 -7.53 -5.58
C LYS A 46 -34.73 -6.06 -5.27
N LYS A 47 -35.24 -5.53 -4.15
CA LYS A 47 -34.82 -4.23 -3.62
C LYS A 47 -33.34 -4.32 -3.28
N PHE A 48 -32.50 -3.87 -4.20
CA PHE A 48 -31.05 -3.81 -4.02
C PHE A 48 -30.76 -2.75 -2.96
N ILE A 49 -30.26 -3.16 -1.79
CA ILE A 49 -29.99 -2.22 -0.70
C ILE A 49 -28.59 -1.64 -0.95
N PRO A 50 -28.36 -0.31 -0.84
CA PRO A 50 -27.06 0.31 -1.09
C PRO A 50 -25.88 -0.35 -0.35
N TYR A 51 -26.12 -0.97 0.81
CA TYR A 51 -25.10 -1.71 1.57
C TYR A 51 -24.40 -2.81 0.75
N ASP A 52 -25.07 -3.42 -0.23
CA ASP A 52 -24.48 -4.45 -1.09
C ASP A 52 -23.39 -3.88 -2.02
N LEU A 53 -23.35 -2.56 -2.23
CA LEU A 53 -22.30 -1.88 -2.99
C LEU A 53 -21.07 -1.52 -2.15
N ILE A 54 -21.15 -1.61 -0.80
CA ILE A 54 -20.02 -1.27 0.06
C ILE A 54 -18.84 -2.17 -0.27
N GLY A 55 -17.67 -1.55 -0.43
CA GLY A 55 -16.45 -2.24 -0.76
C GLY A 55 -16.24 -2.49 -2.26
N MET A 56 -17.21 -2.17 -3.13
CA MET A 56 -17.00 -2.15 -4.58
C MET A 56 -16.15 -0.95 -4.99
N THR A 57 -15.26 -1.14 -5.97
CA THR A 57 -14.50 -0.06 -6.61
C THR A 57 -15.25 0.43 -7.84
N ILE A 58 -15.48 1.74 -7.90
CA ILE A 58 -16.17 2.41 -9.00
C ILE A 58 -15.16 3.19 -9.84
N SER A 59 -15.40 3.28 -11.14
CA SER A 59 -14.53 4.05 -12.03
C SER A 59 -14.36 5.51 -11.53
N PRO A 60 -13.14 6.10 -11.63
CA PRO A 60 -12.87 7.44 -11.12
C PRO A 60 -13.82 8.52 -11.62
N ASN A 61 -14.26 8.45 -12.88
CA ASN A 61 -15.17 9.43 -13.49
C ASN A 61 -16.57 9.36 -12.85
N VAL A 62 -17.08 8.15 -12.61
CA VAL A 62 -18.39 7.98 -11.96
C VAL A 62 -18.29 8.30 -10.48
N ALA A 63 -17.25 7.84 -9.78
CA ALA A 63 -17.04 8.17 -8.37
C ALA A 63 -17.05 9.69 -8.10
N GLN A 64 -16.48 10.48 -9.02
CA GLN A 64 -16.47 11.94 -8.92
C GLN A 64 -17.87 12.57 -8.95
N ASN A 65 -18.80 11.98 -9.70
CA ASN A 65 -20.19 12.45 -9.81
C ASN A 65 -21.03 12.13 -8.56
N PHE A 66 -20.57 11.18 -7.75
CA PHE A 66 -21.26 10.73 -6.53
C PHE A 66 -20.58 11.20 -5.23
N LYS A 67 -19.55 12.05 -5.32
CA LYS A 67 -18.72 12.46 -4.17
C LYS A 67 -19.49 13.06 -2.98
N ASP A 68 -20.66 13.65 -3.25
CA ASP A 68 -21.49 14.32 -2.24
C ASP A 68 -22.53 13.37 -1.64
N GLU A 69 -22.80 12.23 -2.30
CA GLU A 69 -23.78 11.22 -1.88
C GLU A 69 -23.14 9.95 -1.30
N ILE A 70 -21.89 9.68 -1.68
CA ILE A 70 -21.16 8.45 -1.36
C ILE A 70 -19.76 8.81 -0.90
N ASN A 71 -19.35 8.22 0.22
CA ASN A 71 -17.98 8.30 0.68
C ASN A 71 -17.16 7.22 0.00
N PHE A 72 -16.12 7.64 -0.71
CA PHE A 72 -15.17 6.74 -1.34
C PHE A 72 -13.79 6.82 -0.67
N THR A 73 -13.06 5.72 -0.75
CA THR A 73 -11.62 5.70 -0.48
C THR A 73 -10.87 6.42 -1.59
N GLY A 74 -9.63 6.79 -1.32
CA GLY A 74 -8.71 7.32 -2.31
C GLY A 74 -8.47 6.39 -3.50
N THR A 75 -8.95 5.14 -3.56
CA THR A 75 -8.84 4.26 -4.73
C THR A 75 -10.20 4.05 -5.42
N GLY A 76 -11.23 4.83 -5.09
CA GLY A 76 -12.57 4.71 -5.69
C GLY A 76 -13.46 3.62 -5.07
N ARG A 77 -13.02 2.99 -3.98
CA ARG A 77 -13.82 2.00 -3.23
C ARG A 77 -14.91 2.68 -2.39
N ILE A 78 -16.16 2.22 -2.48
CA ILE A 78 -17.29 2.71 -1.66
C ILE A 78 -17.06 2.32 -0.19
N ILE A 79 -17.11 3.30 0.71
CA ILE A 79 -16.98 3.13 2.17
C ILE A 79 -18.36 3.17 2.82
N SER A 80 -19.15 4.19 2.48
CA SER A 80 -20.47 4.40 3.05
C SER A 80 -21.29 5.33 2.15
N PHE A 81 -22.58 5.41 2.45
CA PHE A 81 -23.51 6.33 1.79
C PHE A 81 -23.87 7.45 2.74
N ASN A 82 -23.94 8.68 2.23
CA ASN A 82 -24.36 9.85 3.01
C ASN A 82 -25.89 9.85 3.20
N THR A 83 -26.62 9.20 2.29
CA THR A 83 -28.07 9.01 2.38
C THR A 83 -28.42 7.53 2.44
N HIS A 84 -29.48 7.18 3.18
CA HIS A 84 -29.95 5.79 3.29
C HIS A 84 -30.81 5.35 2.10
N VAL A 85 -31.14 6.29 1.21
CA VAL A 85 -32.00 6.07 0.06
C VAL A 85 -31.28 6.56 -1.19
N MET A 86 -31.10 5.66 -2.14
CA MET A 86 -30.55 5.93 -3.47
C MET A 86 -31.53 5.38 -4.51
N SER A 87 -31.76 6.13 -5.59
CA SER A 87 -32.65 5.65 -6.65
C SER A 87 -32.06 4.41 -7.34
N GLU A 88 -32.93 3.52 -7.79
CA GLU A 88 -32.52 2.30 -8.50
C GLU A 88 -31.65 2.60 -9.72
N GLY A 89 -31.96 3.67 -10.46
CA GLY A 89 -31.13 4.13 -11.59
C GLY A 89 -29.69 4.49 -11.18
N LYS A 90 -29.49 5.11 -10.00
CA LYS A 90 -28.16 5.41 -9.47
C LYS A 90 -27.42 4.14 -9.04
N ILE A 91 -28.12 3.20 -8.41
CA ILE A 91 -27.56 1.88 -8.05
C ILE A 91 -27.12 1.13 -9.31
N GLN A 92 -27.97 1.07 -10.34
CA GLN A 92 -27.64 0.44 -11.62
C GLN A 92 -26.48 1.15 -12.32
N LEU A 93 -26.40 2.47 -12.23
CA LEU A 93 -25.25 3.22 -12.76
C LEU A 93 -23.95 2.84 -12.05
N LEU A 94 -23.96 2.72 -10.72
CA LEU A 94 -22.80 2.25 -9.94
C LEU A 94 -22.46 0.80 -10.28
N LEU A 95 -23.44 -0.10 -10.37
CA LEU A 95 -23.23 -1.50 -10.74
C LEU A 95 -22.68 -1.67 -12.16
N LYS A 96 -23.15 -0.86 -13.11
CA LYS A 96 -22.65 -0.86 -14.51
C LYS A 96 -21.23 -0.33 -14.61
N ASN A 97 -20.88 0.63 -13.75
CA ASN A 97 -19.54 1.24 -13.71
C ASN A 97 -18.67 0.69 -12.58
N ARG A 98 -19.07 -0.45 -12.01
CA ARG A 98 -18.22 -1.22 -11.12
C ARG A 98 -17.01 -1.65 -11.93
N MET A 99 -15.84 -1.46 -11.36
CA MET A 99 -14.65 -2.09 -11.89
C MET A 99 -14.81 -3.58 -11.60
N GLU A 100 -14.95 -4.41 -12.65
CA GLU A 100 -15.12 -5.86 -12.49
C GLU A 100 -13.98 -6.43 -11.64
N SER A 101 -14.35 -7.16 -10.58
CA SER A 101 -13.53 -7.96 -9.66
C SER A 101 -12.07 -7.55 -9.40
N LEU A 102 -11.76 -7.53 -8.10
CA LEU A 102 -10.44 -7.43 -7.51
C LEU A 102 -9.38 -8.48 -7.97
N ASN A 103 -9.63 -9.29 -8.98
CA ASN A 103 -8.67 -10.24 -9.56
C ASN A 103 -8.61 -10.18 -11.11
N LYS A 104 -9.35 -9.27 -11.76
CA LYS A 104 -9.27 -9.06 -13.20
C LYS A 104 -8.39 -7.83 -13.47
N THR A 105 -7.10 -8.14 -13.64
CA THR A 105 -6.08 -7.55 -14.53
C THR A 105 -6.52 -6.30 -15.32
N PRO A 106 -5.64 -5.30 -15.53
CA PRO A 106 -6.04 -4.08 -16.23
C PRO A 106 -6.63 -4.41 -17.62
N GLN A 107 -7.77 -3.82 -17.94
CA GLN A 107 -8.48 -4.07 -19.18
C GLN A 107 -7.71 -3.50 -20.38
N ILE A 108 -7.89 -4.11 -21.56
CA ILE A 108 -7.34 -3.64 -22.82
C ILE A 108 -7.88 -2.23 -23.09
N ALA A 109 -6.98 -1.25 -23.19
CA ALA A 109 -7.33 0.16 -23.21
C ALA A 109 -7.77 0.61 -24.62
N THR A 110 -9.00 0.28 -25.02
CA THR A 110 -9.52 0.75 -26.31
C THR A 110 -9.80 2.26 -26.31
N HIS A 111 -10.26 2.86 -25.19
CA HIS A 111 -10.51 4.31 -25.07
C HIS A 111 -10.39 4.85 -23.62
N CYS A 112 -9.24 4.67 -22.96
CA CYS A 112 -9.06 5.13 -21.57
C CYS A 112 -8.41 6.52 -21.50
N ILE A 113 -9.01 7.45 -20.75
CA ILE A 113 -8.35 8.68 -20.29
C ILE A 113 -7.12 8.27 -19.45
N ARG A 114 -5.93 8.84 -19.68
CA ARG A 114 -4.62 8.50 -19.07
C ARG A 114 -4.05 9.64 -18.20
N THR A 115 -3.41 9.32 -17.08
CA THR A 115 -2.63 10.31 -16.31
C THR A 115 -1.38 10.73 -17.12
N PRO A 116 -0.78 11.88 -16.81
CA PRO A 116 0.50 12.25 -17.42
C PRO A 116 1.57 11.15 -17.39
N GLY A 117 1.75 10.47 -16.25
CA GLY A 117 2.72 9.38 -16.13
C GLY A 117 2.33 8.14 -16.94
N GLU A 118 1.05 7.79 -16.99
CA GLU A 118 0.55 6.71 -17.85
C GLU A 118 0.83 7.01 -19.34
N VAL A 119 0.63 8.25 -19.79
CA VAL A 119 0.96 8.65 -21.17
C VAL A 119 2.44 8.43 -21.47
N ILE A 120 3.35 8.86 -20.58
CA ILE A 120 4.79 8.65 -20.76
C ILE A 120 5.14 7.16 -20.85
N ILE A 121 4.57 6.33 -19.98
CA ILE A 121 4.76 4.86 -20.04
C ILE A 121 4.22 4.29 -21.36
N ASN A 122 3.03 4.69 -21.80
CA ASN A 122 2.43 4.16 -23.03
C ASN A 122 3.23 4.57 -24.28
N LEU A 123 3.82 5.77 -24.30
CA LEU A 123 4.75 6.19 -25.34
C LEU A 123 6.02 5.32 -25.33
N ALA A 124 6.60 5.03 -24.16
CA ALA A 124 7.76 4.15 -24.06
C ALA A 124 7.45 2.72 -24.54
N SER A 125 6.30 2.16 -24.13
CA SER A 125 5.81 0.85 -24.58
C SER A 125 5.55 0.78 -26.08
N LEU A 126 5.05 1.87 -26.67
CA LEU A 126 4.88 1.99 -28.12
C LEU A 126 6.24 1.88 -28.81
N LEU A 127 7.24 2.63 -28.34
CA LEU A 127 8.57 2.63 -28.94
C LEU A 127 9.30 1.30 -28.79
N GLU A 128 9.07 0.55 -27.71
CA GLU A 128 9.61 -0.80 -27.54
C GLU A 128 9.17 -1.71 -28.71
N LYS A 129 7.90 -1.60 -29.15
CA LYS A 129 7.33 -2.37 -30.26
C LYS A 129 7.76 -1.89 -31.64
N TYR A 130 8.16 -0.63 -31.78
CA TYR A 130 8.56 -0.07 -33.07
C TYR A 130 10.05 -0.26 -33.35
N ARG A 131 10.36 -0.59 -34.61
CA ARG A 131 11.74 -0.62 -35.11
C ARG A 131 12.15 0.80 -35.50
N LEU A 132 13.07 1.38 -34.73
CA LEU A 132 13.66 2.69 -34.98
C LEU A 132 15.19 2.55 -35.05
N PRO A 133 15.90 3.48 -35.71
CA PRO A 133 17.36 3.53 -35.63
C PRO A 133 17.82 3.56 -34.17
N ASN A 134 18.79 2.70 -33.82
CA ASN A 134 19.17 2.42 -32.44
C ASN A 134 19.58 3.67 -31.64
N SER A 135 20.32 4.61 -32.26
CA SER A 135 20.79 5.84 -31.61
C SER A 135 19.63 6.74 -31.18
N ASN A 136 18.69 7.03 -32.08
CA ASN A 136 17.51 7.85 -31.79
C ASN A 136 16.58 7.16 -30.78
N LYS A 137 16.41 5.84 -30.90
CA LYS A 137 15.55 5.06 -30.00
C LYS A 137 16.03 5.14 -28.55
N LEU A 138 17.33 4.89 -28.32
CA LEU A 138 17.92 4.88 -26.99
C LEU A 138 17.81 6.24 -26.29
N GLU A 139 18.07 7.34 -27.01
CA GLU A 139 17.98 8.69 -26.45
C GLU A 139 16.55 9.03 -26.01
N ILE A 140 15.56 8.69 -26.84
CA ILE A 140 14.14 8.91 -26.56
C ILE A 140 13.68 8.05 -25.37
N GLU A 141 14.04 6.76 -25.36
CA GLU A 141 13.70 5.84 -24.27
C GLU A 141 14.29 6.31 -22.93
N ASN A 142 15.55 6.76 -22.94
CA ASN A 142 16.19 7.33 -21.76
C ASN A 142 15.49 8.61 -21.29
N THR A 143 15.06 9.47 -22.21
CA THR A 143 14.32 10.69 -21.88
C THR A 143 12.96 10.38 -21.25
N LEU A 144 12.19 9.45 -21.83
CA LEU A 144 10.90 9.01 -21.30
C LEU A 144 11.05 8.38 -19.91
N LYS A 145 12.04 7.50 -19.75
CA LYS A 145 12.39 6.88 -18.48
C LYS A 145 12.76 7.94 -17.43
N TYR A 146 13.64 8.88 -17.77
CA TYR A 146 14.05 9.96 -16.87
C TYR A 146 12.85 10.79 -16.42
N ILE A 147 11.97 11.22 -17.34
CA ILE A 147 10.78 12.02 -17.04
C ILE A 147 9.88 11.31 -16.03
N TRP A 148 9.64 10.01 -16.24
CA TRP A 148 8.77 9.21 -15.39
C TRP A 148 9.40 8.91 -14.01
N LEU A 149 10.67 8.51 -13.99
CA LEU A 149 11.43 8.26 -12.76
C LEU A 149 11.65 9.54 -11.94
N GLU A 150 11.68 10.71 -12.56
CA GLU A 150 11.74 12.01 -11.86
C GLU A 150 10.38 12.47 -11.36
N GLY A 151 9.28 12.00 -11.96
CA GLY A 151 7.91 12.39 -11.58
C GLY A 151 7.51 13.77 -12.11
N ILE A 152 8.11 14.19 -13.22
CA ILE A 152 7.88 15.50 -13.86
C ILE A 152 6.98 15.40 -15.10
N SER A 153 6.13 14.37 -15.15
CA SER A 153 5.17 14.17 -16.23
C SER A 153 4.03 15.20 -16.13
N HIS A 154 4.00 16.17 -17.05
CA HIS A 154 2.90 17.13 -17.19
C HIS A 154 2.61 17.43 -18.66
N LYS A 155 1.43 18.02 -18.96
CA LYS A 155 0.92 18.23 -20.33
C LYS A 155 1.95 18.85 -21.29
N GLN A 156 2.60 19.95 -20.89
CA GLN A 156 3.61 20.61 -21.72
C GLN A 156 4.81 19.69 -22.02
N LYS A 157 5.29 18.92 -21.02
CA LYS A 157 6.41 17.99 -21.18
C LYS A 157 6.04 16.84 -22.11
N ILE A 158 4.81 16.32 -22.00
CA ILE A 158 4.25 15.28 -22.87
C ILE A 158 4.17 15.76 -24.31
N ASN A 159 3.62 16.94 -24.55
CA ASN A 159 3.53 17.50 -25.90
C ASN A 159 4.92 17.71 -26.51
N LYS A 160 5.88 18.19 -25.71
CA LYS A 160 7.27 18.36 -26.16
C LYS A 160 7.91 17.04 -26.57
N ILE A 161 7.84 16.00 -25.72
CA ILE A 161 8.46 14.71 -26.03
C ILE A 161 7.74 14.00 -27.17
N ALA A 162 6.40 14.12 -27.29
CA ALA A 162 5.66 13.57 -28.42
C ALA A 162 6.11 14.16 -29.76
N ASN A 163 6.26 15.49 -29.82
CA ASN A 163 6.78 16.17 -31.02
C ASN A 163 8.23 15.77 -31.32
N GLU A 164 9.06 15.61 -30.29
CA GLU A 164 10.44 15.15 -30.45
C GLU A 164 10.51 13.73 -31.04
N ILE A 165 9.66 12.81 -30.55
CA ILE A 165 9.54 11.46 -31.11
C ILE A 165 9.10 11.53 -32.57
N ILE A 166 8.07 12.31 -32.89
CA ILE A 166 7.56 12.50 -34.25
C ILE A 166 8.67 12.97 -35.20
N ASN A 167 9.46 13.97 -34.79
CA ASN A 167 10.54 14.55 -35.58
C ASN A 167 11.71 13.58 -35.78
N LYS A 168 12.10 12.82 -34.74
CA LYS A 168 13.26 11.89 -34.78
C LYS A 168 12.97 10.56 -35.50
N THR A 169 11.72 10.30 -35.89
CA THR A 169 11.27 9.03 -36.47
C THR A 169 10.91 9.12 -37.97
N ASN A 170 11.40 10.16 -38.67
CA ASN A 170 11.32 10.31 -40.13
C ASN A 170 9.91 10.14 -40.73
N ASN A 171 8.86 10.63 -40.06
CA ASN A 171 7.50 10.70 -40.60
C ASN A 171 6.77 9.38 -40.91
N SER A 172 6.96 8.32 -40.11
CA SER A 172 6.02 7.17 -40.16
C SER A 172 4.60 7.62 -39.76
N LYS A 173 3.72 7.78 -40.75
CA LYS A 173 2.32 8.21 -40.55
C LYS A 173 1.57 7.31 -39.55
N GLU A 174 1.86 6.01 -39.56
CA GLU A 174 1.29 5.06 -38.61
C GLU A 174 1.74 5.34 -37.17
N LEU A 175 3.05 5.54 -36.95
CA LEU A 175 3.60 5.84 -35.64
C LEU A 175 3.08 7.19 -35.13
N HIS A 176 3.01 8.21 -36.00
CA HIS A 176 2.45 9.52 -35.69
C HIS A 176 1.00 9.43 -35.22
N ASN A 177 0.17 8.66 -35.95
CA ASN A 177 -1.22 8.43 -35.56
C ASN A 177 -1.31 7.74 -34.19
N LYS A 178 -0.48 6.74 -33.91
CA LYS A 178 -0.47 6.08 -32.58
C LYS A 178 -0.01 7.01 -31.46
N ILE A 179 1.01 7.83 -31.69
CA ILE A 179 1.46 8.84 -30.72
C ILE A 179 0.34 9.84 -30.43
N ASN A 180 -0.30 10.38 -31.47
CA ASN A 180 -1.42 11.31 -31.33
C ASN A 180 -2.63 10.69 -30.62
N ASN A 181 -2.91 9.42 -30.88
CA ASN A 181 -3.96 8.67 -30.19
C ASN A 181 -3.64 8.50 -28.70
N ILE A 182 -2.38 8.25 -28.33
CA ILE A 182 -1.98 8.14 -26.92
C ILE A 182 -2.08 9.51 -26.24
N THR A 183 -1.53 10.57 -26.84
CA THR A 183 -1.49 11.90 -26.22
C THR A 183 -2.87 12.54 -26.10
N SER A 184 -3.78 12.26 -27.03
CA SER A 184 -5.17 12.74 -26.96
C SER A 184 -5.95 12.15 -25.78
N THR A 185 -5.49 11.04 -25.20
CA THR A 185 -6.12 10.46 -24.00
C THR A 185 -5.72 11.13 -22.68
N LEU A 186 -4.81 12.10 -22.69
CA LEU A 186 -4.36 12.77 -21.48
C LEU A 186 -5.52 13.39 -20.68
N GLU A 187 -5.57 13.12 -19.38
CA GLU A 187 -6.60 13.66 -18.49
C GLU A 187 -6.62 15.20 -18.50
N HIS A 188 -7.82 15.77 -18.64
CA HIS A 188 -8.01 17.22 -18.55
C HIS A 188 -8.08 17.73 -17.11
N LYS A 189 -8.63 16.91 -16.20
CA LYS A 189 -8.78 17.23 -14.78
C LYS A 189 -8.09 16.18 -13.94
N LYS A 190 -7.38 16.63 -12.91
CA LYS A 190 -6.64 15.76 -12.00
C LYS A 190 -7.59 14.96 -11.12
N SER A 191 -7.75 13.66 -11.38
CA SER A 191 -8.49 12.77 -10.48
C SER A 191 -7.58 12.20 -9.38
N ILE A 192 -7.99 12.35 -8.12
CA ILE A 192 -7.25 11.82 -6.98
C ILE A 192 -7.36 10.30 -6.88
N THR A 193 -8.56 9.76 -7.16
CA THR A 193 -8.81 8.33 -7.09
C THR A 193 -7.96 7.58 -8.10
N LYS A 194 -7.79 8.17 -9.28
CA LYS A 194 -6.93 7.64 -10.33
C LYS A 194 -5.44 7.66 -9.97
N ARG A 195 -4.94 8.78 -9.44
CA ARG A 195 -3.52 8.89 -9.01
C ARG A 195 -3.14 7.93 -7.91
N ASN A 196 -4.07 7.64 -7.01
CA ASN A 196 -3.82 6.70 -5.94
C ASN A 196 -4.04 5.24 -6.40
N ASP A 197 -4.87 5.02 -7.41
CA ASP A 197 -4.96 3.76 -8.17
C ASP A 197 -3.87 3.63 -9.26
N ASN A 198 -2.71 4.25 -9.04
CA ASN A 198 -1.57 4.24 -9.95
C ASN A 198 -0.96 2.83 -10.07
N TYR A 199 -1.46 2.06 -11.03
CA TYR A 199 -1.02 0.69 -11.30
C TYR A 199 0.49 0.62 -11.59
N TYR A 200 0.99 1.43 -12.53
CA TYR A 200 2.39 1.37 -12.94
C TYR A 200 3.35 1.76 -11.81
N GLY A 201 3.03 2.81 -11.03
CA GLY A 201 3.83 3.19 -9.87
C GLY A 201 3.82 2.12 -8.78
N ARG A 202 2.66 1.50 -8.51
CA ARG A 202 2.55 0.43 -7.51
C ARG A 202 3.28 -0.84 -7.93
N LEU A 203 3.22 -1.21 -9.22
CA LEU A 203 3.97 -2.31 -9.80
C LEU A 203 5.48 -2.04 -9.70
N PHE A 204 5.91 -0.84 -10.09
CA PHE A 204 7.30 -0.43 -10.01
C PHE A 204 7.87 -0.56 -8.60
N GLU A 205 7.24 0.05 -7.60
CA GLU A 205 7.74 -0.01 -6.23
C GLU A 205 7.67 -1.44 -5.64
N THR A 206 6.69 -2.24 -6.07
CA THR A 206 6.58 -3.65 -5.70
C THR A 206 7.74 -4.48 -6.27
N GLU A 207 8.08 -4.32 -7.54
CA GLU A 207 9.19 -5.04 -8.17
C GLU A 207 10.55 -4.50 -7.71
N LEU A 208 10.67 -3.18 -7.48
CA LEU A 208 11.85 -2.54 -6.91
C LEU A 208 12.16 -3.11 -5.52
N SER A 209 11.17 -3.11 -4.62
CA SER A 209 11.34 -3.68 -3.28
C SER A 209 11.66 -5.17 -3.32
N LYS A 210 10.96 -5.95 -4.14
CA LYS A 210 11.24 -7.38 -4.32
C LYS A 210 12.67 -7.63 -4.78
N TYR A 211 13.16 -6.86 -5.75
CA TYR A 211 14.53 -6.99 -6.26
C TYR A 211 15.55 -6.76 -5.15
N ILE A 212 15.41 -5.67 -4.39
CA ILE A 212 16.35 -5.33 -3.31
C ILE A 212 16.30 -6.36 -2.17
N ILE A 213 15.10 -6.81 -1.77
CA ILE A 213 14.95 -7.82 -0.72
C ILE A 213 15.64 -9.15 -1.09
N ASN A 214 15.58 -9.53 -2.36
CA ASN A 214 16.17 -10.79 -2.83
C ASN A 214 17.67 -10.66 -3.17
N ASN A 215 18.21 -9.45 -3.25
CA ASN A 215 19.59 -9.18 -3.66
C ASN A 215 20.25 -8.12 -2.76
N PRO A 216 20.31 -8.32 -1.43
CA PRO A 216 20.99 -7.36 -0.56
C PRO A 216 22.48 -7.26 -0.90
N ASN A 217 23.02 -6.04 -0.95
CA ASN A 217 24.47 -5.82 -1.12
C ASN A 217 25.21 -5.97 0.23
N ALA A 218 26.55 -5.97 0.19
CA ALA A 218 27.38 -6.06 1.39
C ALA A 218 27.03 -4.99 2.44
N ASN A 219 26.88 -3.73 2.03
CA ASN A 219 26.52 -2.64 2.93
C ASN A 219 25.18 -2.89 3.67
N MET A 220 24.17 -3.46 3.01
CA MET A 220 22.90 -3.80 3.65
C MET A 220 23.04 -4.95 4.65
N ILE A 221 23.94 -5.90 4.38
CA ILE A 221 24.30 -6.96 5.33
C ILE A 221 25.06 -6.37 6.53
N ASP A 222 25.96 -5.43 6.30
CA ASP A 222 26.70 -4.72 7.36
C ASP A 222 25.75 -3.91 8.24
N VAL A 223 24.79 -3.17 7.65
CA VAL A 223 23.72 -2.48 8.40
C VAL A 223 22.96 -3.46 9.27
N ARG A 224 22.60 -4.62 8.71
CA ARG A 224 21.93 -5.68 9.46
C ARG A 224 22.80 -6.15 10.62
N ASN A 225 24.10 -6.36 10.43
CA ASN A 225 24.98 -6.80 11.51
C ASN A 225 25.14 -5.75 12.62
N ILE A 226 25.35 -4.49 12.26
CA ILE A 226 25.47 -3.37 13.21
C ILE A 226 24.18 -3.20 14.03
N ILE A 227 23.00 -3.29 13.39
CA ILE A 227 21.72 -3.21 14.12
C ILE A 227 21.54 -4.41 15.05
N SER A 228 21.97 -5.61 14.62
CA SER A 228 21.89 -6.83 15.41
C SER A 228 22.75 -6.72 16.67
N GLU A 229 24.00 -6.30 16.52
CA GLU A 229 24.93 -6.03 17.63
C GLU A 229 24.35 -5.00 18.59
N PHE A 230 23.89 -3.85 18.08
CA PHE A 230 23.25 -2.83 18.90
C PHE A 230 22.06 -3.36 19.71
N ILE A 231 21.17 -4.16 19.09
CA ILE A 231 20.03 -4.76 19.78
C ILE A 231 20.51 -5.74 20.86
N ILE A 232 21.45 -6.64 20.53
CA ILE A 232 21.97 -7.65 21.45
C ILE A 232 22.66 -7.00 22.66
N GLU A 233 23.56 -6.05 22.42
CA GLU A 233 24.29 -5.34 23.49
C GLU A 233 23.32 -4.61 24.42
N THR A 234 22.43 -3.80 23.85
CA THR A 234 21.47 -3.04 24.66
C THR A 234 20.45 -3.94 25.35
N PHE A 235 20.12 -5.11 24.79
CA PHE A 235 19.25 -6.09 25.42
C PHE A 235 19.97 -6.82 26.55
N ASN A 236 21.26 -7.12 26.39
CA ASN A 236 22.06 -7.83 27.40
C ASN A 236 22.29 -7.01 28.66
N THR A 237 22.33 -5.68 28.56
CA THR A 237 22.38 -4.77 29.73
C THR A 237 21.11 -4.75 30.59
N LEU A 238 20.04 -5.44 30.17
CA LEU A 238 18.79 -5.45 30.92
C LEU A 238 18.82 -6.44 32.08
N PRO A 239 18.25 -6.07 33.24
CA PRO A 239 17.84 -7.04 34.25
C PRO A 239 16.96 -8.15 33.64
N TRP A 240 17.08 -9.36 34.16
CA TRP A 240 16.41 -10.55 33.62
C TRP A 240 14.90 -10.37 33.47
N ASP A 241 14.22 -9.80 34.48
CA ASP A 241 12.78 -9.54 34.45
C ASP A 241 12.37 -8.63 33.27
N LYS A 242 13.23 -7.67 32.91
CA LYS A 242 13.02 -6.77 31.78
C LYS A 242 13.35 -7.42 30.45
N LYS A 243 14.30 -8.36 30.39
CA LYS A 243 14.56 -9.18 29.19
C LYS A 243 13.29 -9.96 28.83
N VAL A 244 12.77 -10.72 29.79
CA VAL A 244 11.55 -11.53 29.62
C VAL A 244 10.36 -10.67 29.17
N LYS A 245 10.07 -9.57 29.88
CA LYS A 245 8.98 -8.64 29.49
C LYS A 245 9.17 -8.04 28.10
N THR A 246 10.41 -7.80 27.69
CA THR A 246 10.71 -7.28 26.35
C THR A 246 10.42 -8.33 25.28
N CYS A 247 10.82 -9.58 25.51
CA CYS A 247 10.56 -10.68 24.59
C CYS A 247 9.06 -10.91 24.39
N ILE A 248 8.28 -11.00 25.48
CA ILE A 248 6.81 -11.15 25.43
C ILE A 248 6.19 -10.05 24.57
N HIS A 249 6.52 -8.79 24.84
CA HIS A 249 5.95 -7.68 24.07
C HIS A 249 6.32 -7.74 22.59
N ILE A 250 7.55 -8.15 22.24
CA ILE A 250 7.97 -8.26 20.85
C ILE A 250 7.24 -9.42 20.16
N ALA A 251 7.15 -10.58 20.82
CA ALA A 251 6.42 -11.75 20.31
C ALA A 251 4.95 -11.42 20.02
N ASP A 252 4.26 -10.77 20.97
CA ASP A 252 2.86 -10.31 20.81
C ASP A 252 2.69 -9.38 19.59
N ASN A 253 3.60 -8.42 19.42
CA ASN A 253 3.58 -7.51 18.27
C ASN A 253 3.91 -8.23 16.95
N MET A 254 4.73 -9.28 16.98
CA MET A 254 5.03 -10.08 15.79
C MET A 254 3.87 -11.01 15.42
N TYR A 255 3.13 -11.51 16.41
CA TYR A 255 1.97 -12.36 16.22
C TYR A 255 0.74 -11.58 15.70
N SER A 256 0.47 -10.41 16.27
CA SER A 256 -0.70 -9.58 15.93
C SER A 256 -0.65 -8.91 14.55
N ASP A 257 0.56 -8.68 14.02
CA ASP A 257 0.76 -8.07 12.70
C ASP A 257 1.83 -8.84 11.88
N PRO A 258 1.50 -10.07 11.42
CA PRO A 258 2.47 -10.93 10.75
C PRO A 258 2.62 -10.52 9.27
N PRO A 259 3.82 -10.15 8.78
CA PRO A 259 4.03 -10.00 7.35
C PRO A 259 4.10 -11.40 6.69
N SER A 260 3.69 -11.48 5.42
CA SER A 260 3.52 -12.75 4.68
C SER A 260 4.82 -13.54 4.48
N TRP A 261 5.96 -12.87 4.43
CA TRP A 261 7.29 -13.49 4.26
C TRP A 261 7.90 -14.06 5.55
N ARG A 262 7.54 -13.53 6.74
CA ARG A 262 8.19 -13.93 8.01
C ARG A 262 7.95 -15.38 8.36
N HIS A 263 6.84 -15.96 7.89
CA HIS A 263 6.54 -17.35 8.15
C HIS A 263 7.61 -18.31 7.58
N ASN A 264 8.39 -17.88 6.60
CA ASN A 264 9.46 -18.69 6.03
C ASN A 264 10.76 -18.67 6.87
N ILE A 265 10.73 -18.09 8.07
CA ILE A 265 11.89 -18.01 8.99
C ILE A 265 11.60 -18.80 10.26
N ASP A 266 12.20 -20.00 10.37
CA ASP A 266 11.94 -20.90 11.48
C ASP A 266 12.29 -20.30 12.84
N LEU A 267 13.43 -19.61 12.96
CA LEU A 267 13.82 -18.94 14.21
C LEU A 267 12.83 -17.86 14.65
N ALA A 268 12.17 -17.18 13.70
CA ALA A 268 11.13 -16.21 14.04
C ALA A 268 9.85 -16.90 14.51
N ASN A 269 9.51 -18.06 13.93
CA ASN A 269 8.37 -18.86 14.35
C ASN A 269 8.62 -19.57 15.70
N GLU A 270 9.86 -19.99 15.96
CA GLU A 270 10.30 -20.55 17.24
C GLU A 270 10.18 -19.49 18.34
N PHE A 271 10.73 -18.29 18.12
CA PHE A 271 10.64 -17.19 19.09
C PHE A 271 9.20 -16.80 19.42
N ILE A 272 8.29 -16.76 18.43
CA ILE A 272 6.87 -16.45 18.71
C ILE A 272 6.19 -17.54 19.54
N ARG A 273 6.58 -18.81 19.35
CA ARG A 273 6.03 -19.94 20.13
C ARG A 273 6.64 -20.03 21.53
N ASN A 274 7.91 -19.65 21.66
CA ASN A 274 8.67 -19.70 22.89
C ASN A 274 9.58 -18.47 22.99
N ASP A 275 9.05 -17.41 23.60
CA ASP A 275 9.57 -16.05 23.63
C ASP A 275 10.64 -15.83 24.71
N THR A 276 11.59 -16.75 24.82
CA THR A 276 12.71 -16.64 25.76
C THR A 276 13.76 -15.63 25.30
N PRO A 277 14.57 -15.07 26.23
CA PRO A 277 15.73 -14.26 25.88
C PRO A 277 16.71 -14.96 24.91
N ASP A 278 16.94 -16.27 25.06
CA ASP A 278 17.85 -17.01 24.17
C ASP A 278 17.29 -17.13 22.77
N ASN A 279 16.00 -17.46 22.63
CA ASN A 279 15.34 -17.53 21.33
C ASN A 279 15.26 -16.15 20.65
N PHE A 280 15.10 -15.09 21.43
CA PHE A 280 15.19 -13.72 20.93
C PHE A 280 16.57 -13.45 20.32
N ILE A 281 17.65 -13.79 21.03
CA ILE A 281 19.02 -13.60 20.54
C ILE A 281 19.29 -14.46 19.30
N LYS A 282 18.87 -15.72 19.27
CA LYS A 282 18.98 -16.59 18.10
C LYS A 282 18.29 -15.97 16.88
N MET A 283 17.05 -15.50 17.04
CA MET A 283 16.30 -14.82 15.99
C MET A 283 16.99 -13.53 15.54
N VAL A 284 17.50 -12.71 16.46
CA VAL A 284 18.22 -11.47 16.12
C VAL A 284 19.52 -11.76 15.37
N LYS A 285 20.18 -12.90 15.61
CA LYS A 285 21.41 -13.34 14.91
C LYS A 285 21.15 -13.99 13.54
N TYR A 286 19.91 -14.27 13.17
CA TYR A 286 19.59 -14.93 11.90
C TYR A 286 20.09 -14.16 10.66
N SER A 287 20.87 -14.83 9.81
CA SER A 287 21.53 -14.26 8.63
C SER A 287 21.07 -14.84 7.28
N GLY A 288 20.02 -15.67 7.26
CA GLY A 288 19.49 -16.27 6.02
C GLY A 288 18.59 -15.36 5.18
N GLU A 289 17.77 -15.96 4.32
CA GLU A 289 16.76 -15.27 3.49
C GLU A 289 15.84 -14.41 4.36
N TYR A 290 15.56 -13.18 3.92
CA TYR A 290 14.79 -12.17 4.67
C TYR A 290 15.40 -11.70 6.00
N SER A 291 16.68 -11.99 6.29
CA SER A 291 17.34 -11.53 7.52
C SER A 291 17.32 -10.01 7.71
N THR A 292 17.59 -9.23 6.65
CA THR A 292 17.54 -7.76 6.71
C THR A 292 16.12 -7.24 7.01
N PRO A 293 15.06 -7.63 6.26
CA PRO A 293 13.66 -7.34 6.63
C PRO A 293 13.27 -7.74 8.04
N LEU A 294 13.68 -8.94 8.49
CA LEU A 294 13.40 -9.45 9.83
C LEU A 294 13.98 -8.50 10.88
N LEU A 295 15.25 -8.17 10.75
CA LEU A 295 15.92 -7.35 11.74
C LEU A 295 15.37 -5.92 11.79
N LEU A 296 15.05 -5.32 10.64
CA LEU A 296 14.42 -3.99 10.59
C LEU A 296 13.03 -4.01 11.27
N SER A 297 12.25 -5.07 11.05
CA SER A 297 10.97 -5.29 11.75
C SER A 297 11.15 -5.45 13.27
N ILE A 298 12.17 -6.21 13.70
CA ILE A 298 12.50 -6.39 15.13
C ILE A 298 12.94 -5.06 15.73
N ALA A 299 13.82 -4.31 15.06
CA ALA A 299 14.32 -3.02 15.53
C ALA A 299 13.17 -2.05 15.84
N VAL A 300 12.18 -1.93 14.95
CA VAL A 300 10.99 -1.10 15.20
C VAL A 300 10.26 -1.54 16.48
N LYS A 301 10.00 -2.83 16.65
CA LYS A 301 9.31 -3.38 17.83
C LYS A 301 10.12 -3.18 19.12
N TYR A 302 11.44 -3.40 19.04
CA TYR A 302 12.36 -3.22 20.15
C TYR A 302 12.37 -1.76 20.64
N LEU A 303 12.48 -0.79 19.72
CA LEU A 303 12.41 0.64 20.05
C LEU A 303 11.05 1.06 20.65
N ILE A 304 9.94 0.47 20.18
CA ILE A 304 8.60 0.69 20.73
C ILE A 304 8.41 0.05 22.11
N THR A 305 9.17 -0.96 22.47
CA THR A 305 9.06 -1.62 23.78
C THR A 305 9.73 -0.80 24.88
N ARG A 306 10.86 -0.15 24.56
CA ARG A 306 11.80 0.44 25.51
C ARG A 306 11.43 1.89 25.92
N ARG A 307 10.41 2.03 26.78
CA ARG A 307 9.66 3.28 27.03
C ARG A 307 10.36 4.43 27.81
N LYS A 308 11.34 4.20 28.69
CA LYS A 308 11.64 5.21 29.74
C LYS A 308 13.11 5.62 29.99
N LYS A 309 14.11 4.75 29.87
CA LYS A 309 15.49 5.04 30.33
C LYS A 309 16.57 4.61 29.31
N GLY A 310 17.75 5.22 29.43
CA GLY A 310 18.93 4.93 28.59
C GLY A 310 18.85 5.49 27.17
N ILE A 311 19.85 5.13 26.36
CA ILE A 311 20.01 5.61 24.97
C ILE A 311 18.77 5.34 24.12
N ILE A 312 18.16 4.16 24.24
CA ILE A 312 16.94 3.80 23.49
C ILE A 312 15.74 4.67 23.91
N GLY A 313 15.61 4.95 25.21
CA GLY A 313 14.55 5.83 25.71
C GLY A 313 14.69 7.25 25.13
N ALA A 314 15.92 7.76 25.02
CA ALA A 314 16.20 9.05 24.40
C ALA A 314 15.87 9.05 22.89
N MET A 315 16.31 8.03 22.15
CA MET A 315 15.98 7.84 20.73
C MET A 315 14.46 7.85 20.53
N ARG A 316 13.74 7.04 21.31
CA ARG A 316 12.28 6.98 21.23
C ARG A 316 11.62 8.32 21.51
N ARG A 317 12.07 9.09 22.51
CA ARG A 317 11.51 10.43 22.80
C ARG A 317 11.69 11.36 21.61
N LYS A 318 12.88 11.38 21.00
CA LYS A 318 13.15 12.16 19.77
C LYS A 318 12.22 11.74 18.63
N ALA A 319 12.13 10.44 18.35
CA ALA A 319 11.22 9.90 17.36
C ALA A 319 9.75 10.25 17.66
N THR A 320 9.32 10.14 18.92
CA THR A 320 7.94 10.43 19.36
C THR A 320 7.60 11.90 19.15
N LYS A 321 8.48 12.82 19.56
CA LYS A 321 8.29 14.27 19.35
C LYS A 321 8.13 14.58 17.86
N TYR A 322 9.00 14.01 17.03
CA TYR A 322 8.94 14.17 15.58
C TYR A 322 7.64 13.56 15.00
N TYR A 323 7.24 12.39 15.48
CA TYR A 323 6.02 11.71 15.03
C TYR A 323 4.78 12.57 15.27
N TYR A 324 4.58 13.09 16.48
CA TYR A 324 3.40 13.91 16.77
C TYR A 324 3.43 15.27 16.07
N LYS A 325 4.61 15.87 15.92
CA LYS A 325 4.74 17.21 15.31
C LYS A 325 4.60 17.18 13.78
N ILE A 326 5.20 16.19 13.11
CA ILE A 326 5.32 16.17 11.65
C ILE A 326 4.55 15.01 11.01
N ILE A 327 4.70 13.78 11.49
CA ILE A 327 4.16 12.59 10.80
C ILE A 327 2.66 12.43 11.01
N LYS A 328 2.21 12.47 12.28
CA LYS A 328 0.80 12.24 12.65
C LYS A 328 -0.15 13.20 11.92
N PRO A 329 0.14 14.51 11.78
CA PRO A 329 -0.71 15.41 10.99
C PRO A 329 -0.81 15.04 9.50
N GLN A 330 0.21 14.38 8.94
CA GLN A 330 0.24 13.91 7.56
C GLN A 330 -0.23 12.47 7.38
N ARG A 331 -0.61 11.78 8.46
CA ARG A 331 -1.12 10.42 8.42
C ARG A 331 -2.60 10.43 8.69
N ARG A 332 -3.39 10.59 7.62
CA ARG A 332 -4.84 10.49 7.66
C ARG A 332 -5.27 9.21 6.98
N THR A 333 -5.76 8.27 7.77
CA THR A 333 -6.26 6.98 7.30
C THR A 333 -7.67 6.77 7.80
N LEU A 334 -8.53 6.24 6.95
CA LEU A 334 -9.81 5.68 7.34
C LEU A 334 -9.60 4.19 7.61
N PRO A 335 -10.08 3.64 8.74
CA PRO A 335 -10.21 2.20 8.85
C PRO A 335 -11.10 1.74 7.71
N THR A 336 -10.71 0.69 6.99
CA THR A 336 -11.62 0.05 6.05
C THR A 336 -12.63 -0.73 6.89
N CYS A 337 -13.68 -0.06 7.34
CA CYS A 337 -14.71 -0.63 8.20
C CYS A 337 -15.29 -1.90 7.55
N ASN A 338 -15.20 -3.03 8.27
CA ASN A 338 -15.93 -4.31 8.16
C ASN A 338 -16.53 -4.73 6.81
N LEU A 339 -16.17 -5.96 6.37
CA LEU A 339 -17.06 -7.08 6.01
C LEU A 339 -16.33 -8.03 5.03
N ASN A 340 -15.99 -9.24 5.51
CA ASN A 340 -15.64 -10.45 4.74
C ASN A 340 -14.35 -10.52 3.89
N TYR A 341 -13.45 -9.55 3.91
CA TYR A 341 -12.12 -9.77 3.33
C TYR A 341 -11.20 -10.44 4.34
N HIS A 342 -10.70 -11.63 4.01
CA HIS A 342 -9.55 -12.21 4.70
C HIS A 342 -8.37 -11.22 4.62
N LEU A 343 -8.20 -10.39 5.68
CA LEU A 343 -7.08 -9.45 5.84
C LEU A 343 -5.73 -10.16 5.72
N LYS A 344 -5.77 -11.44 6.05
CA LYS A 344 -4.72 -12.44 5.96
C LYS A 344 -4.66 -13.01 4.55
N ASN A 345 -3.58 -12.71 3.83
CA ASN A 345 -3.36 -13.15 2.45
C ASN A 345 -1.86 -13.34 2.17
N SER A 346 -1.51 -14.04 1.10
CA SER A 346 -0.13 -14.32 0.70
C SER A 346 0.51 -13.19 -0.12
N ARG A 347 -0.11 -12.01 -0.19
CA ARG A 347 0.39 -10.94 -1.05
C ARG A 347 1.56 -10.22 -0.39
N TYR A 348 2.34 -9.56 -1.23
CA TYR A 348 3.41 -8.65 -0.86
C TYR A 348 3.28 -7.36 -1.68
N GLY A 349 4.15 -6.39 -1.42
CA GLY A 349 4.18 -5.14 -2.15
C GLY A 349 2.95 -4.28 -1.92
N ILE A 350 2.82 -3.25 -2.75
CA ILE A 350 1.80 -2.20 -2.62
C ILE A 350 0.77 -2.20 -3.75
N LEU A 351 0.75 -3.27 -4.56
CA LEU A 351 -0.34 -3.52 -5.49
C LEU A 351 -1.65 -3.70 -4.71
N LEU A 352 -2.69 -3.03 -5.19
CA LEU A 352 -4.05 -3.16 -4.68
C LEU A 352 -4.62 -4.53 -5.07
N PRO A 353 -5.63 -5.06 -4.36
CA PRO A 353 -6.21 -6.36 -4.71
C PRO A 353 -6.51 -6.49 -6.21
N HIS A 354 -7.22 -5.53 -6.81
CA HIS A 354 -7.59 -5.52 -8.23
C HIS A 354 -6.44 -5.39 -9.24
N GLN A 355 -5.25 -5.03 -8.79
CA GLN A 355 -4.12 -4.78 -9.67
C GLN A 355 -3.25 -6.02 -9.91
N ILE A 356 -3.64 -7.17 -9.35
CA ILE A 356 -2.81 -8.37 -9.36
C ILE A 356 -3.09 -9.19 -10.62
N SER A 357 -2.02 -9.49 -11.37
CA SER A 357 -1.99 -10.65 -12.27
C SER A 357 -1.63 -11.88 -11.44
N ALA A 358 -2.39 -12.97 -11.59
CA ALA A 358 -2.32 -14.20 -10.81
C ALA A 358 -0.91 -14.60 -10.28
N SER A 359 -0.90 -14.95 -8.98
CA SER A 359 0.05 -15.80 -8.24
C SER A 359 1.30 -15.18 -7.57
N SER A 360 1.43 -15.48 -6.27
CA SER A 360 2.71 -15.83 -5.65
C SER A 360 2.49 -16.99 -4.66
N ASN A 361 2.80 -18.21 -5.07
CA ASN A 361 2.56 -19.44 -4.28
C ASN A 361 3.57 -19.66 -3.14
N LYS A 362 4.61 -18.83 -3.00
CA LYS A 362 5.70 -19.01 -2.01
C LYS A 362 5.47 -18.33 -0.66
N LEU A 363 4.56 -17.37 -0.58
CA LEU A 363 4.30 -16.62 0.66
C LEU A 363 3.11 -17.21 1.37
N LYS A 364 3.18 -17.27 2.71
CA LYS A 364 2.04 -17.68 3.51
C LYS A 364 1.19 -16.47 3.90
N SER A 365 0.06 -16.76 4.52
CA SER A 365 -0.92 -15.75 4.90
C SER A 365 -0.36 -14.75 5.94
N GLY A 366 -0.25 -13.48 5.56
CA GLY A 366 0.10 -12.35 6.43
C GLY A 366 -0.82 -11.15 6.24
N ILE A 367 -0.60 -10.07 6.97
CA ILE A 367 -1.41 -8.86 6.89
C ILE A 367 -0.59 -7.71 6.31
N ARG A 368 -1.12 -7.06 5.27
CA ARG A 368 -0.53 -5.84 4.71
C ARG A 368 -1.26 -4.61 5.28
N PRO A 369 -0.55 -3.60 5.79
CA PRO A 369 -1.19 -2.38 6.29
C PRO A 369 -2.07 -1.66 5.24
N ILE A 370 -1.72 -1.70 3.96
CA ILE A 370 -2.55 -1.13 2.88
C ILE A 370 -3.91 -1.83 2.72
N ASP A 371 -4.07 -3.05 3.22
CA ASP A 371 -5.37 -3.76 3.24
C ASP A 371 -6.21 -3.38 4.47
N LYS A 372 -5.59 -2.82 5.52
CA LYS A 372 -6.25 -2.40 6.78
C LYS A 372 -6.75 -0.95 6.74
N TYR A 373 -6.09 -0.12 5.94
CA TYR A 373 -6.28 1.33 5.95
C TYR A 373 -6.52 1.84 4.54
N ALA A 374 -7.42 2.81 4.43
CA ALA A 374 -7.65 3.57 3.21
C ALA A 374 -7.25 5.03 3.38
N LEU A 375 -6.86 5.68 2.29
CA LEU A 375 -6.68 7.13 2.26
C LEU A 375 -8.04 7.82 2.07
N PRO A 376 -8.31 8.94 2.76
CA PRO A 376 -9.50 9.74 2.49
C PRO A 376 -9.35 10.51 1.17
N ILE A 377 -10.46 10.69 0.44
CA ILE A 377 -10.52 11.58 -0.73
C ILE A 377 -10.55 13.04 -0.32
N ASN A 378 -11.29 13.35 0.74
CA ASN A 378 -11.44 14.70 1.27
C ASN A 378 -10.34 14.97 2.31
N ASN A 379 -9.91 16.23 2.43
CA ASN A 379 -8.93 16.66 3.42
C ASN A 379 -7.55 15.97 3.31
N ILE A 380 -7.11 15.73 2.07
CA ILE A 380 -5.79 15.19 1.71
C ILE A 380 -4.69 16.02 2.36
N THR A 381 -3.71 15.34 2.94
CA THR A 381 -2.59 15.98 3.64
C THR A 381 -1.65 16.68 2.68
N GLN A 382 -0.82 17.60 3.17
CA GLN A 382 0.11 18.32 2.29
C GLN A 382 1.15 17.36 1.68
N HIS A 383 1.61 16.39 2.46
CA HIS A 383 2.48 15.32 1.98
C HIS A 383 1.85 14.56 0.80
N ASP A 384 0.63 14.07 0.97
CA ASP A 384 -0.03 13.26 -0.06
C ASP A 384 -0.38 14.09 -1.29
N LYS A 385 -0.77 15.37 -1.13
CA LYS A 385 -0.98 16.30 -2.25
C LYS A 385 0.26 16.44 -3.12
N VAL A 386 1.45 16.59 -2.51
CA VAL A 386 2.71 16.72 -3.23
C VAL A 386 3.09 15.40 -3.91
N ALA A 387 2.94 14.27 -3.22
CA ALA A 387 3.20 12.95 -3.80
C ALA A 387 2.32 12.70 -5.03
N LEU A 388 1.02 12.88 -4.89
CA LEU A 388 0.03 12.58 -5.93
C LEU A 388 0.13 13.57 -7.10
N SER A 389 0.53 14.83 -6.88
CA SER A 389 0.76 15.77 -7.97
C SER A 389 1.92 15.39 -8.90
N HIS A 390 2.85 14.56 -8.41
CA HIS A 390 3.99 13.99 -9.15
C HIS A 390 3.81 12.48 -9.43
N GLU A 391 2.58 11.99 -9.29
CA GLU A 391 2.22 10.58 -9.52
C GLU A 391 3.05 9.58 -8.70
N ARG A 392 3.50 9.99 -7.51
CA ARG A 392 4.09 9.08 -6.54
C ARG A 392 3.02 8.32 -5.79
N VAL A 393 3.29 7.04 -5.55
CA VAL A 393 2.36 6.18 -4.86
C VAL A 393 2.24 6.62 -3.41
N VAL A 394 1.01 6.62 -2.90
CA VAL A 394 0.72 6.75 -1.48
C VAL A 394 0.02 5.46 -1.05
N GLY A 395 0.50 4.88 0.04
CA GLY A 395 -0.09 3.69 0.65
C GLY A 395 -1.06 4.10 1.75
N ILE A 396 -0.52 4.56 2.87
CA ILE A 396 -1.26 4.85 4.11
C ILE A 396 -0.78 6.13 4.82
N GLY A 397 -0.02 6.98 4.13
CA GLY A 397 0.62 8.19 4.65
C GLY A 397 2.02 7.95 5.23
N MET A 398 2.65 9.03 5.70
CA MET A 398 4.03 9.01 6.21
C MET A 398 4.29 7.92 7.27
N SER A 399 5.45 7.27 7.17
CA SER A 399 5.74 6.07 7.95
C SER A 399 6.29 6.34 9.36
N GLY A 400 5.57 5.86 10.38
CA GLY A 400 6.05 5.86 11.77
C GLY A 400 7.21 4.88 11.99
N SER A 401 7.22 3.75 11.28
CA SER A 401 8.34 2.80 11.31
C SER A 401 9.60 3.40 10.71
N ALA A 402 9.49 4.11 9.58
CA ALA A 402 10.62 4.84 9.00
C ALA A 402 11.19 5.88 9.96
N ASN A 403 10.37 6.53 10.78
CA ASN A 403 10.85 7.51 11.76
C ASN A 403 11.67 6.90 12.90
N LEU A 404 11.21 5.75 13.41
CA LEU A 404 11.96 4.99 14.43
C LEU A 404 13.30 4.52 13.86
N LEU A 405 13.28 3.96 12.65
CA LEU A 405 14.48 3.52 11.96
C LEU A 405 15.42 4.67 11.61
N ASN A 406 14.91 5.80 11.12
CA ASN A 406 15.71 7.00 10.86
C ASN A 406 16.41 7.49 12.13
N THR A 407 15.71 7.45 13.27
CA THR A 407 16.31 7.84 14.54
C THR A 407 17.42 6.89 14.96
N LEU A 408 17.22 5.58 14.75
CA LEU A 408 18.24 4.57 14.99
C LEU A 408 19.45 4.75 14.05
N PHE A 409 19.22 4.88 12.75
CA PHE A 409 20.28 5.02 11.74
C PHE A 409 21.15 6.24 11.99
N ASN A 410 20.54 7.39 12.35
CA ASN A 410 21.31 8.57 12.69
C ASN A 410 22.16 8.34 13.94
N ALA A 411 21.62 7.70 14.98
CA ALA A 411 22.40 7.41 16.18
C ALA A 411 23.54 6.40 15.93
N LEU A 412 23.33 5.41 15.05
CA LEU A 412 24.40 4.48 14.63
C LEU A 412 25.46 5.21 13.80
N LYS A 413 25.06 6.13 12.91
CA LYS A 413 25.97 6.96 12.13
C LYS A 413 26.79 7.92 13.01
N ASP A 414 26.18 8.48 14.06
CA ASP A 414 26.86 9.36 15.00
C ASP A 414 27.98 8.60 15.76
N ASN A 415 27.78 7.31 16.02
CA ASN A 415 28.76 6.45 16.70
C ASN A 415 29.75 5.74 15.73
N ASN A 416 29.37 5.56 14.47
CA ASN A 416 30.21 4.98 13.42
C ASN A 416 30.06 5.82 12.14
N LYS A 417 31.06 6.67 11.87
CA LYS A 417 31.06 7.57 10.70
C LYS A 417 30.97 6.83 9.36
N HIS A 418 31.36 5.56 9.31
CA HIS A 418 31.29 4.70 8.11
C HIS A 418 29.97 3.94 7.98
N PHE A 419 29.00 4.15 8.87
CA PHE A 419 27.68 3.52 8.76
C PHE A 419 27.02 3.87 7.41
N PRO A 420 26.69 2.87 6.55
CA PRO A 420 26.21 3.12 5.21
C PRO A 420 24.71 3.48 5.25
N ILE A 421 24.45 4.73 5.61
CA ILE A 421 23.11 5.24 5.92
C ILE A 421 22.14 5.18 4.72
N ASP A 422 22.64 5.34 3.50
CA ASP A 422 21.78 5.33 2.31
C ASP A 422 21.33 3.91 1.97
N ASP A 423 22.19 2.90 2.16
CA ASP A 423 21.82 1.49 2.10
C ASP A 423 20.84 1.10 3.22
N ALA A 424 21.03 1.64 4.43
CA ALA A 424 20.09 1.43 5.54
C ALA A 424 18.68 1.98 5.22
N LYS A 425 18.60 3.19 4.66
CA LYS A 425 17.34 3.81 4.21
C LYS A 425 16.71 3.03 3.06
N LEU A 426 17.51 2.58 2.09
CA LEU A 426 17.06 1.80 0.95
C LEU A 426 16.49 0.45 1.39
N ALA A 427 17.19 -0.27 2.27
CA ALA A 427 16.71 -1.53 2.86
C ALA A 427 15.41 -1.33 3.65
N ALA A 428 15.31 -0.26 4.44
CA ALA A 428 14.10 0.08 5.20
C ALA A 428 12.91 0.42 4.30
N ALA A 429 13.09 1.25 3.28
CA ALA A 429 12.03 1.54 2.31
C ALA A 429 11.58 0.26 1.58
N SER A 430 12.54 -0.55 1.13
CA SER A 430 12.28 -1.85 0.49
C SER A 430 11.44 -2.77 1.36
N TRP A 431 11.82 -2.95 2.63
CA TRP A 431 11.08 -3.79 3.58
C TRP A 431 9.65 -3.28 3.83
N LEU A 432 9.49 -1.98 4.04
CA LEU A 432 8.18 -1.37 4.31
C LEU A 432 7.24 -1.51 3.10
N THR A 433 7.76 -1.33 1.89
CA THR A 433 7.00 -1.52 0.64
C THR A 433 6.71 -2.99 0.39
N TYR A 434 7.70 -3.87 0.53
CA TYR A 434 7.53 -5.32 0.32
C TYR A 434 6.50 -5.92 1.28
N SER A 435 6.41 -5.43 2.51
CA SER A 435 5.41 -5.87 3.49
C SER A 435 4.01 -5.27 3.26
N GLY A 436 3.84 -4.48 2.20
CA GLY A 436 2.58 -3.77 1.88
C GLY A 436 2.20 -2.68 2.88
N GLY A 437 3.22 -2.13 3.55
CA GLY A 437 3.08 -1.10 4.57
C GLY A 437 3.04 0.30 3.99
N HIS A 438 4.10 0.68 3.28
CA HIS A 438 4.32 2.04 2.82
C HIS A 438 4.96 2.10 1.44
N SER A 439 4.73 3.18 0.70
CA SER A 439 5.50 3.49 -0.51
C SER A 439 6.93 3.97 -0.17
N TYR A 440 7.83 3.90 -1.14
CA TYR A 440 9.15 4.50 -1.05
C TYR A 440 9.05 6.00 -0.78
N ASN A 441 8.11 6.69 -1.43
CA ASN A 441 7.90 8.12 -1.22
C ASN A 441 7.54 8.44 0.24
N GLU A 442 6.70 7.63 0.88
CA GLU A 442 6.33 7.80 2.29
C GLU A 442 7.52 7.57 3.24
N ALA A 443 8.37 6.59 2.96
CA ALA A 443 9.55 6.30 3.75
C ALA A 443 10.63 7.39 3.57
N TYR A 444 10.99 7.73 2.33
CA TYR A 444 12.00 8.74 2.03
C TYR A 444 11.57 10.16 2.40
N SER A 445 10.28 10.47 2.36
CA SER A 445 9.78 11.73 2.92
C SER A 445 10.15 11.86 4.40
N VAL A 446 10.07 10.77 5.18
CA VAL A 446 10.52 10.76 6.59
C VAL A 446 12.05 10.85 6.68
N PHE A 447 12.79 10.07 5.88
CA PHE A 447 14.26 10.08 5.92
C PHE A 447 14.87 11.44 5.54
N ASN A 448 14.22 12.20 4.66
CA ASN A 448 14.72 13.47 4.14
C ASN A 448 14.13 14.70 4.85
N SER A 449 13.03 14.52 5.60
CA SER A 449 12.27 15.60 6.24
C SER A 449 13.03 16.48 7.24
N THR A 450 14.19 16.06 7.72
CA THR A 450 15.02 16.88 8.62
C THR A 450 15.68 18.06 7.89
N HIS A 451 15.59 18.14 6.56
CA HIS A 451 16.38 19.08 5.73
C HIS A 451 15.58 20.06 4.87
N SER A 452 14.23 20.02 4.84
CA SER A 452 13.46 20.87 3.92
C SER A 452 12.30 21.65 4.55
N LYS A 453 12.18 22.93 4.17
CA LYS A 453 10.97 23.76 4.35
C LYS A 453 9.87 23.25 3.40
N GLY A 454 9.28 22.10 3.69
CA GLY A 454 8.19 21.49 2.92
C GLY A 454 8.49 20.08 2.40
N PHE A 455 7.44 19.39 1.94
CA PHE A 455 7.54 18.06 1.35
C PHE A 455 8.03 18.14 -0.09
N LYS A 456 8.99 17.29 -0.43
CA LYS A 456 9.47 17.10 -1.81
C LYS A 456 9.09 15.68 -2.25
N PRO A 457 8.61 15.49 -3.49
CA PRO A 457 8.36 14.16 -4.02
C PRO A 457 9.69 13.40 -4.14
N LEU A 458 9.65 12.08 -3.98
CA LEU A 458 10.82 11.25 -4.25
C LEU A 458 11.17 11.29 -5.75
N SER A 459 12.46 11.41 -6.07
CA SER A 459 13.00 11.09 -7.40
C SER A 459 13.58 9.68 -7.38
N PHE A 460 13.11 8.81 -8.27
CA PHE A 460 13.71 7.48 -8.43
C PHE A 460 15.00 7.53 -9.25
N ASN A 461 15.28 8.61 -9.98
CA ASN A 461 16.61 8.83 -10.56
C ASN A 461 17.65 9.02 -9.44
N ASN A 462 17.32 9.78 -8.40
CA ASN A 462 18.20 9.93 -7.24
C ASN A 462 18.40 8.60 -6.50
N ILE A 463 17.35 7.76 -6.43
CA ILE A 463 17.49 6.40 -5.88
C ILE A 463 18.44 5.56 -6.73
N ALA A 464 18.34 5.60 -8.06
CA ALA A 464 19.22 4.87 -8.96
C ALA A 464 20.70 5.29 -8.82
N GLN A 465 20.97 6.51 -8.36
CA GLN A 465 22.32 7.02 -8.15
C GLN A 465 22.96 6.64 -6.80
N ILE A 466 22.21 6.01 -5.87
CA ILE A 466 22.74 5.64 -4.55
C ILE A 466 23.91 4.64 -4.69
N ASN A 467 23.71 3.55 -5.42
CA ASN A 467 24.73 2.55 -5.71
C ASN A 467 24.32 1.63 -6.86
N GLN A 468 25.21 0.72 -7.25
CA GLN A 468 24.95 -0.22 -8.36
C GLN A 468 23.73 -1.12 -8.12
N LEU A 469 23.44 -1.51 -6.87
CA LEU A 469 22.25 -2.32 -6.56
C LEU A 469 20.98 -1.52 -6.83
N SER A 470 20.92 -0.26 -6.37
CA SER A 470 19.75 0.59 -6.55
C SER A 470 19.50 0.92 -8.02
N GLU A 471 20.56 1.16 -8.81
CA GLU A 471 20.46 1.34 -10.25
C GLU A 471 19.84 0.12 -10.94
N LYS A 472 20.40 -1.08 -10.69
CA LYS A 472 19.90 -2.35 -11.26
C LYS A 472 18.45 -2.60 -10.86
N ALA A 473 18.09 -2.32 -9.61
CA ALA A 473 16.75 -2.52 -9.10
C ALA A 473 15.72 -1.55 -9.73
N VAL A 474 16.08 -0.28 -9.90
CA VAL A 474 15.25 0.72 -10.59
C VAL A 474 15.06 0.36 -12.06
N ASN A 475 16.13 -0.06 -12.74
CA ASN A 475 16.06 -0.51 -14.13
C ASN A 475 15.15 -1.74 -14.28
N HIS A 476 15.35 -2.75 -13.42
CA HIS A 476 14.51 -3.95 -13.39
C HIS A 476 13.02 -3.61 -13.19
N ALA A 477 12.70 -2.77 -12.21
CA ALA A 477 11.34 -2.38 -11.93
C ALA A 477 10.70 -1.59 -13.09
N TYR A 478 11.47 -0.71 -13.74
CA TYR A 478 11.01 0.03 -14.91
C TYR A 478 10.69 -0.91 -16.08
N GLU A 479 11.57 -1.88 -16.37
CA GLU A 479 11.32 -2.90 -17.40
C GLU A 479 10.05 -3.71 -17.13
N LYS A 480 9.77 -4.04 -15.86
CA LYS A 480 8.52 -4.74 -15.48
C LYS A 480 7.29 -3.89 -15.79
N VAL A 481 7.35 -2.58 -15.55
CA VAL A 481 6.29 -1.64 -15.91
C VAL A 481 6.08 -1.58 -17.41
N ILE A 482 7.16 -1.47 -18.18
CA ILE A 482 7.09 -1.41 -19.64
C ILE A 482 6.49 -2.70 -20.22
N LYS A 483 6.95 -3.88 -19.77
CA LYS A 483 6.38 -5.18 -20.16
C LYS A 483 4.89 -5.30 -19.81
N ALA A 484 4.50 -4.83 -18.63
CA ALA A 484 3.09 -4.80 -18.24
C ALA A 484 2.28 -3.86 -19.14
N SER A 485 2.79 -2.67 -19.43
CA SER A 485 2.13 -1.71 -20.31
C SER A 485 1.98 -2.22 -21.73
N VAL A 486 2.99 -2.89 -22.29
CA VAL A 486 2.92 -3.57 -23.59
C VAL A 486 1.79 -4.59 -23.61
N LYS A 487 1.72 -5.46 -22.60
CA LYS A 487 0.69 -6.51 -22.51
C LYS A 487 -0.73 -5.93 -22.47
N LEU A 488 -0.89 -4.74 -21.89
CA LEU A 488 -2.19 -4.09 -21.70
C LEU A 488 -2.68 -3.29 -22.91
N ASN A 489 -1.76 -2.66 -23.64
CA ASN A 489 -2.11 -1.74 -24.72
C ASN A 489 -1.93 -2.37 -26.11
N TYR A 490 -1.14 -3.43 -26.22
CA TYR A 490 -0.85 -4.12 -27.47
C TYR A 490 -0.95 -5.65 -27.30
N PRO A 491 -2.11 -6.18 -26.85
CA PRO A 491 -2.36 -7.62 -26.85
C PRO A 491 -2.34 -8.13 -28.30
N TYR A 492 -1.78 -9.32 -28.49
CA TYR A 492 -1.55 -9.96 -29.79
C TYR A 492 -2.74 -9.89 -30.74
#